data_AF-A0A6I3B6G7-F1
#
_entry.id   AF-A0A6I3B6G7-F1
#
_cell.length_a   1.000
_cell.length_b   1.000
_cell.length_c   1.000
_cell.angle_alpha   90.00
_cell.angle_beta   90.00
_cell.angle_gamma   90.00
#
_symmetry.space_group_name_H-M   'P 1'
#
loop_
_entity.id
_entity.type
_entity.pdbx_description
1 polymer ?
#
loop_
_entity_poly.entity_id
_entity_poly.type
_entity_poly.pdbx_seq_one_letter_code
_entity_poly.pdbx_strand_id
1 'polypeptide(L)'
;MKDQLNSEMMPAPTPDLQGEPRRRRPAAWPGWRVARRFPLLNIGMVLAAVVILTSLLAPWITPYPADAGAVIHPDSVLEAPSFAHWFGTDAVGRDIFTRVLFGGRVSIAIVVGVLLISAVIGLSIGLAAGFFGGWLDAILMRVTDVFLAFPALLLAVALAAMLSASAVNAALAIAFTWWPWYARLARGQAASIRRQGYADAAIVLGAGRARLLIRHLLPNASTAVFVQMSLDA
;
A
#
# COMPACT_ATOMS: atom_id res chain seq x y z
N MET A 1 13.16 34.28 -70.71
CA MET A 1 14.21 33.90 -69.73
C MET A 1 14.12 34.76 -68.46
N LYS A 2 12.92 34.85 -67.86
CA LYS A 2 12.65 35.54 -66.58
C LYS A 2 11.59 34.81 -65.73
N ASP A 3 10.78 33.96 -66.36
CA ASP A 3 9.70 33.24 -65.66
C ASP A 3 10.11 31.92 -64.97
N GLN A 4 11.37 31.48 -65.13
CA GLN A 4 11.85 30.25 -64.46
C GLN A 4 12.50 30.48 -63.09
N LEU A 5 12.75 31.74 -62.70
CA LEU A 5 13.43 32.05 -61.43
C LEU A 5 12.47 32.34 -60.25
N ASN A 6 11.16 32.45 -60.49
CA ASN A 6 10.17 32.73 -59.44
C ASN A 6 9.39 31.48 -58.97
N SER A 7 9.67 30.30 -59.52
CA SER A 7 8.92 29.07 -59.19
C SER A 7 9.50 28.26 -58.01
N GLU A 8 10.57 28.73 -57.36
CA GLU A 8 11.22 28.07 -56.22
C GLU A 8 10.89 28.68 -54.84
N MET A 9 10.06 29.71 -54.78
CA MET A 9 9.65 30.34 -53.51
C MET A 9 8.21 29.98 -53.11
N MET A 10 7.83 28.70 -53.19
CA MET A 10 6.71 28.24 -52.36
C MET A 10 7.23 28.08 -50.93
N PRO A 11 6.75 28.86 -49.95
CA PRO A 11 7.09 28.61 -48.56
C PRO A 11 6.66 27.19 -48.22
N ALA A 12 7.58 26.41 -47.65
CA ALA A 12 7.27 25.09 -47.14
C ALA A 12 6.02 25.19 -46.24
N PRO A 13 5.07 24.24 -46.32
CA PRO A 13 3.88 24.28 -45.49
C PRO A 13 4.33 24.38 -44.03
N THR A 14 3.99 25.50 -43.39
CA THR A 14 4.23 25.68 -41.96
C THR A 14 3.57 24.50 -41.25
N PRO A 15 4.29 23.76 -40.39
CA PRO A 15 3.67 22.72 -39.59
C PRO A 15 2.51 23.38 -38.86
N ASP A 16 1.30 22.87 -39.08
CA ASP A 16 0.12 23.36 -38.39
C ASP A 16 0.29 23.11 -36.88
N LEU A 17 0.80 24.11 -36.18
CA LEU A 17 0.95 24.12 -34.73
C LEU A 17 -0.40 24.40 -34.03
N GLN A 18 -1.54 24.40 -34.74
CA GLN A 18 -2.87 24.60 -34.13
C GLN A 18 -3.47 23.33 -33.53
N GLY A 19 -2.67 22.26 -33.41
CA GLY A 19 -2.98 21.13 -32.55
C GLY A 19 -2.61 21.39 -31.09
N GLU A 20 -3.12 22.46 -30.47
CA GLU A 20 -3.10 22.59 -29.00
C GLU A 20 -3.61 21.25 -28.43
N PRO A 21 -2.82 20.50 -27.63
CA PRO A 21 -3.27 19.25 -27.07
C PRO A 21 -4.45 19.60 -26.16
N ARG A 22 -5.68 19.40 -26.67
CA ARG A 22 -6.92 19.59 -25.91
C ARG A 22 -6.70 18.94 -24.57
N ARG A 23 -6.54 19.75 -23.52
CA ARG A 23 -6.39 19.28 -22.14
C ARG A 23 -7.62 18.44 -21.85
N ARG A 24 -7.50 17.12 -22.04
CA ARG A 24 -8.57 16.18 -21.73
C ARG A 24 -8.80 16.36 -20.25
N ARG A 25 -9.89 17.04 -19.88
CA ARG A 25 -10.36 17.10 -18.50
C ARG A 25 -10.33 15.66 -17.98
N PRO A 26 -9.71 15.37 -16.82
CA PRO A 26 -9.73 14.02 -16.29
C PRO A 26 -11.19 13.61 -16.20
N ALA A 27 -11.57 12.64 -17.04
CA ALA A 27 -12.94 12.18 -17.09
C ALA A 27 -13.27 11.68 -15.68
N ALA A 28 -14.28 12.29 -15.05
CA ALA A 28 -14.77 11.86 -13.74
C ALA A 28 -14.95 10.34 -13.79
N TRP A 29 -14.15 9.62 -13.00
CA TRP A 29 -14.10 8.18 -13.01
C TRP A 29 -15.51 7.64 -12.76
N PRO A 30 -16.18 7.06 -13.77
CA PRO A 30 -17.53 6.56 -13.60
C PRO A 30 -17.39 5.19 -12.95
N GLY A 31 -17.28 5.15 -11.62
CA GLY A 31 -17.08 3.92 -10.85
C GLY A 31 -18.11 2.83 -11.19
N TRP A 32 -19.32 3.23 -11.58
CA TRP A 32 -20.39 2.35 -12.06
C TRP A 32 -20.05 1.56 -13.33
N ARG A 33 -19.20 2.10 -14.24
CA ARG A 33 -18.75 1.39 -15.45
C ARG A 33 -17.66 0.37 -15.16
N VAL A 34 -16.82 0.61 -14.16
CA VAL A 34 -15.79 -0.34 -13.71
C VAL A 34 -16.44 -1.47 -12.91
N ALA A 35 -17.38 -1.14 -12.02
CA ALA A 35 -18.14 -2.12 -11.22
C ALA A 35 -18.88 -3.14 -12.11
N ARG A 36 -19.52 -2.72 -13.20
CA ARG A 36 -20.21 -3.65 -14.12
C ARG A 36 -19.26 -4.53 -14.93
N ARG A 37 -17.97 -4.18 -15.03
CA ARG A 37 -16.98 -4.88 -15.85
C ARG A 37 -16.17 -5.92 -15.07
N PHE A 38 -16.14 -5.82 -13.74
CA PHE A 38 -15.36 -6.70 -12.86
C PHE A 38 -16.20 -7.22 -11.68
N PRO A 39 -17.00 -8.29 -11.87
CA PRO A 39 -17.89 -8.79 -10.81
C PRO A 39 -17.13 -9.27 -9.57
N LEU A 40 -15.93 -9.83 -9.74
CA LEU A 40 -15.07 -10.25 -8.62
C LEU A 40 -14.61 -9.07 -7.76
N LEU A 41 -14.34 -7.91 -8.38
CA LEU A 41 -13.97 -6.70 -7.64
C LEU A 41 -15.12 -6.27 -6.72
N ASN A 42 -16.36 -6.33 -7.20
CA ASN A 42 -17.52 -5.97 -6.38
C ASN A 42 -17.71 -6.93 -5.21
N ILE A 43 -17.53 -8.23 -5.43
CA ILE A 43 -17.63 -9.23 -4.36
C ILE A 43 -16.58 -8.94 -3.28
N GLY A 44 -15.33 -8.72 -3.68
CA GLY A 44 -14.26 -8.35 -2.76
C GLY A 44 -14.55 -7.07 -1.98
N MET A 45 -15.03 -6.02 -2.67
CA MET A 45 -15.41 -4.76 -2.02
C MET A 45 -16.56 -4.95 -1.02
N VAL A 46 -17.58 -5.74 -1.35
CA VAL A 46 -18.71 -6.01 -0.44
C VAL A 46 -18.23 -6.80 0.77
N LEU A 47 -17.39 -7.83 0.57
CA LEU A 47 -16.86 -8.62 1.68
C LEU A 47 -15.99 -7.77 2.62
N ALA A 48 -15.09 -6.96 2.06
CA ALA A 48 -14.26 -6.03 2.84
C ALA A 48 -15.13 -5.01 3.59
N ALA A 49 -16.15 -4.45 2.93
CA ALA A 49 -17.07 -3.53 3.56
C ALA A 49 -17.84 -4.19 4.72
N VAL A 50 -18.30 -5.43 4.56
CA VAL A 50 -18.96 -6.17 5.65
C VAL A 50 -18.03 -6.34 6.84
N VAL A 51 -16.80 -6.81 6.64
CA VAL A 51 -15.82 -6.99 7.73
C VAL A 51 -15.48 -5.67 8.43
N ILE A 52 -15.25 -4.61 7.66
CA ILE A 52 -14.93 -3.28 8.21
C ILE A 52 -16.13 -2.74 9.00
N LEU A 53 -17.34 -2.81 8.44
CA LEU A 53 -18.54 -2.30 9.09
C LEU A 53 -18.89 -3.09 10.35
N THR A 54 -18.87 -4.42 10.32
CA THR A 54 -19.15 -5.22 11.52
C THR A 54 -18.11 -4.99 12.62
N SER A 55 -16.84 -4.80 12.24
CA SER A 55 -15.79 -4.46 13.20
C SER A 55 -15.99 -3.06 13.79
N LEU A 56 -16.23 -2.03 12.98
CA LEU A 56 -16.41 -0.65 13.46
C LEU A 56 -17.69 -0.50 14.30
N LEU A 57 -18.76 -1.18 13.91
CA LEU A 57 -20.04 -1.17 14.60
C LEU A 57 -20.12 -2.18 15.76
N ALA A 58 -19.02 -2.88 16.08
CA ALA A 58 -18.97 -3.88 17.14
C ALA A 58 -19.60 -3.41 18.47
N PRO A 59 -19.32 -2.20 19.00
CA PRO A 59 -19.89 -1.76 20.28
C PRO A 59 -21.43 -1.70 20.30
N TRP A 60 -22.07 -1.61 19.14
CA TRP A 60 -23.51 -1.49 19.01
C TRP A 60 -24.19 -2.80 18.60
N ILE A 61 -23.46 -3.71 17.96
CA ILE A 61 -24.02 -4.95 17.40
C ILE A 61 -23.76 -6.15 18.32
N THR A 62 -22.71 -6.12 19.13
CA THR A 62 -22.34 -7.27 19.97
C THR A 62 -23.23 -7.37 21.22
N PRO A 63 -23.70 -8.58 21.61
CA PRO A 63 -24.53 -8.76 22.80
C PRO A 63 -23.80 -8.45 24.12
N TYR A 64 -22.47 -8.66 24.18
CA TYR A 64 -21.69 -8.53 25.41
C TYR A 64 -20.44 -7.64 25.23
N PRO A 65 -20.55 -6.32 25.00
CA PRO A 65 -19.39 -5.45 24.69
C PRO A 65 -18.23 -5.49 25.71
N ALA A 66 -18.53 -5.79 26.98
CA ALA A 66 -17.52 -5.91 28.05
C ALA A 66 -16.57 -7.10 27.86
N ASP A 67 -17.01 -8.14 27.14
CA ASP A 67 -16.26 -9.37 26.89
C ASP A 67 -15.11 -9.16 25.88
N ALA A 68 -15.05 -7.98 25.24
CA ALA A 68 -13.88 -7.56 24.48
C ALA A 68 -12.65 -7.29 25.36
N GLY A 69 -12.86 -6.98 26.65
CA GLY A 69 -11.83 -6.60 27.60
C GLY A 69 -11.29 -7.77 28.44
N ALA A 70 -10.90 -7.46 29.67
CA ALA A 70 -10.31 -8.39 30.63
C ALA A 70 -11.34 -9.03 31.59
N VAL A 71 -12.64 -8.96 31.26
CA VAL A 71 -13.71 -9.56 32.08
C VAL A 71 -13.60 -11.10 32.03
N ILE A 72 -14.00 -11.75 33.11
CA ILE A 72 -13.96 -13.22 33.27
C ILE A 72 -15.32 -13.66 33.80
N HIS A 73 -15.87 -14.71 33.19
CA HIS A 73 -17.14 -15.33 33.58
C HIS A 73 -16.92 -16.82 33.86
N PRO A 74 -16.64 -17.22 35.11
CA PRO A 74 -16.33 -18.61 35.44
C PRO A 74 -17.47 -19.60 35.17
N ASP A 75 -18.71 -19.11 35.19
CA ASP A 75 -19.91 -19.93 35.06
C ASP A 75 -20.22 -20.31 33.61
N SER A 76 -19.63 -19.61 32.63
CA SER A 76 -19.89 -19.77 31.21
C SER A 76 -18.65 -20.20 30.43
N VAL A 77 -17.73 -20.97 31.03
CA VAL A 77 -16.47 -21.38 30.41
C VAL A 77 -16.67 -22.48 29.37
N LEU A 78 -16.11 -22.28 28.16
CA LEU A 78 -16.09 -23.27 27.06
C LEU A 78 -17.48 -23.80 26.67
N GLU A 79 -18.49 -22.93 26.70
CA GLU A 79 -19.82 -23.27 26.23
C GLU A 79 -19.87 -23.38 24.70
N ALA A 80 -20.64 -24.35 24.21
CA ALA A 80 -20.89 -24.52 22.79
C ALA A 80 -21.73 -23.35 22.23
N PRO A 81 -21.71 -23.11 20.90
CA PRO A 81 -22.54 -22.11 20.25
C PRO A 81 -24.03 -22.23 20.60
N SER A 82 -24.65 -21.12 21.01
CA SER A 82 -26.04 -21.03 21.42
C SER A 82 -26.66 -19.68 21.02
N PHE A 83 -27.98 -19.51 21.21
CA PHE A 83 -28.63 -18.21 20.95
C PHE A 83 -28.16 -17.11 21.92
N ALA A 84 -27.70 -17.49 23.11
CA ALA A 84 -27.05 -16.56 24.04
C ALA A 84 -25.63 -16.21 23.53
N HIS A 85 -24.84 -17.22 23.19
CA HIS A 85 -23.47 -17.07 22.71
C HIS A 85 -23.31 -17.61 21.29
N TRP A 86 -23.47 -16.74 20.27
CA TRP A 86 -23.59 -17.18 18.87
C TRP A 86 -22.42 -18.05 18.39
N PHE A 87 -21.20 -17.78 18.89
CA PHE A 87 -19.99 -18.54 18.59
C PHE A 87 -19.48 -19.35 19.79
N GLY A 88 -20.25 -19.43 20.88
CA GLY A 88 -19.82 -20.00 22.15
C GLY A 88 -18.92 -19.05 22.95
N THR A 89 -18.30 -19.59 23.99
CA THR A 89 -17.45 -18.82 24.92
C THR A 89 -16.01 -19.36 24.98
N ASP A 90 -15.07 -18.49 25.36
CA ASP A 90 -13.66 -18.84 25.47
C ASP A 90 -13.31 -19.53 26.80
N ALA A 91 -12.01 -19.82 26.99
CA ALA A 91 -11.49 -20.51 28.17
C ALA A 91 -11.68 -19.75 29.50
N VAL A 92 -12.16 -18.50 29.46
CA VAL A 92 -12.51 -17.71 30.64
C VAL A 92 -13.95 -17.19 30.59
N GLY A 93 -14.77 -17.78 29.72
CA GLY A 93 -16.21 -17.56 29.61
C GLY A 93 -16.66 -16.31 28.87
N ARG A 94 -15.75 -15.64 28.14
CA ARG A 94 -16.10 -14.47 27.32
C ARG A 94 -16.74 -14.89 26.00
N ASP A 95 -17.73 -14.13 25.54
CA ASP A 95 -18.41 -14.35 24.26
C ASP A 95 -17.47 -14.21 23.05
N ILE A 96 -17.31 -15.30 22.29
CA ILE A 96 -16.38 -15.35 21.14
C ILE A 96 -16.85 -14.42 20.01
N PHE A 97 -18.16 -14.29 19.78
CA PHE A 97 -18.69 -13.43 18.72
C PHE A 97 -18.29 -11.97 18.94
N THR A 98 -18.50 -11.46 20.15
CA THR A 98 -18.05 -10.13 20.58
C THR A 98 -16.55 -9.96 20.35
N ARG A 99 -15.75 -10.93 20.78
CA ARG A 99 -14.29 -10.88 20.65
C ARG A 99 -13.80 -10.86 19.21
N VAL A 100 -14.48 -11.57 18.30
CA VAL A 100 -14.15 -11.55 16.87
C VAL A 100 -14.40 -10.17 16.29
N LEU A 101 -15.56 -9.56 16.56
CA LEU A 101 -15.91 -8.24 16.02
C LEU A 101 -15.00 -7.13 16.58
N PHE A 102 -14.75 -7.12 17.89
CA PHE A 102 -13.78 -6.19 18.50
C PHE A 102 -12.35 -6.47 18.05
N GLY A 103 -11.98 -7.75 17.89
CA GLY A 103 -10.70 -8.17 17.34
C GLY A 103 -10.46 -7.60 15.94
N GLY A 104 -11.49 -7.60 15.10
CA GLY A 104 -11.44 -6.98 13.77
C GLY A 104 -11.01 -5.51 13.78
N ARG A 105 -11.43 -4.72 14.78
CA ARG A 105 -10.98 -3.32 14.94
C ARG A 105 -9.48 -3.23 15.18
N VAL A 106 -8.97 -4.10 16.05
CA VAL A 106 -7.55 -4.17 16.39
C VAL A 106 -6.76 -4.64 15.17
N SER A 107 -7.23 -5.68 14.47
CA SER A 107 -6.60 -6.20 13.25
C SER A 107 -6.53 -5.14 12.15
N ILE A 108 -7.61 -4.41 11.88
CA ILE A 108 -7.62 -3.33 10.87
C ILE A 108 -6.61 -2.24 11.25
N ALA A 109 -6.59 -1.81 12.52
CA ALA A 109 -5.64 -0.80 12.98
C ALA A 109 -4.18 -1.27 12.84
N ILE A 110 -3.90 -2.53 13.17
CA ILE A 110 -2.57 -3.14 13.02
C ILE A 110 -2.18 -3.19 11.55
N VAL A 111 -3.02 -3.75 10.67
CA VAL A 111 -2.71 -3.89 9.23
C VAL A 111 -2.43 -2.53 8.61
N VAL A 112 -3.29 -1.54 8.84
CA VAL A 112 -3.08 -0.18 8.32
C VAL A 112 -1.78 0.42 8.84
N GLY A 113 -1.51 0.30 10.15
CA GLY A 113 -0.30 0.84 10.77
C GLY A 113 0.98 0.18 10.23
N VAL A 114 1.00 -1.15 10.15
CA VAL A 114 2.12 -1.94 9.62
C VAL A 114 2.40 -1.54 8.17
N LEU A 115 1.37 -1.58 7.31
CA LEU A 115 1.53 -1.29 5.89
C LEU A 115 2.03 0.14 5.66
N LEU A 116 1.51 1.13 6.40
CA LEU A 116 1.97 2.51 6.26
C LEU A 116 3.43 2.67 6.69
N ILE A 117 3.82 2.14 7.85
CA ILE A 117 5.20 2.24 8.35
C ILE A 117 6.16 1.53 7.38
N SER A 118 5.85 0.29 7.02
CA SER A 118 6.69 -0.51 6.12
C SER A 118 6.77 0.09 4.72
N ALA A 119 5.68 0.62 4.19
CA ALA A 119 5.67 1.30 2.89
C ALA A 119 6.47 2.60 2.91
N VAL A 120 6.36 3.42 3.96
CA VAL A 120 7.15 4.67 4.08
C VAL A 120 8.65 4.36 4.15
N ILE A 121 9.05 3.41 5.00
CA ILE A 121 10.46 2.99 5.13
C ILE A 121 10.95 2.40 3.80
N GLY A 122 10.19 1.44 3.26
CA GLY A 122 10.56 0.74 2.03
C GLY A 122 10.63 1.68 0.82
N LEU A 123 9.62 2.53 0.62
CA LEU A 123 9.60 3.50 -0.48
C LEU A 123 10.77 4.48 -0.36
N SER A 124 11.08 4.96 0.84
CA SER A 124 12.22 5.87 1.06
C SER A 124 13.56 5.21 0.70
N ILE A 125 13.80 3.99 1.21
CA ILE A 125 15.04 3.24 0.95
C ILE A 125 15.13 2.83 -0.52
N GLY A 126 14.05 2.28 -1.08
CA GLY A 126 14.01 1.78 -2.45
C GLY A 126 14.15 2.90 -3.48
N LEU A 127 13.45 4.03 -3.30
CA LEU A 127 13.62 5.18 -4.19
C LEU A 127 15.04 5.74 -4.11
N ALA A 128 15.63 5.86 -2.92
CA ALA A 128 17.02 6.32 -2.79
C ALA A 128 18.00 5.38 -3.49
N ALA A 129 17.87 4.06 -3.25
CA ALA A 129 18.70 3.04 -3.89
C ALA A 129 18.57 3.06 -5.42
N GLY A 130 17.34 3.03 -5.95
CA GLY A 130 17.09 2.97 -7.39
C GLY A 130 17.36 4.28 -8.14
N PHE A 131 17.21 5.44 -7.48
CA PHE A 131 17.44 6.75 -8.10
C PHE A 131 18.93 7.13 -8.14
N PHE A 132 19.67 6.95 -7.05
CA PHE A 132 21.08 7.32 -7.01
C PHE A 132 21.99 6.23 -7.57
N GLY A 133 21.62 4.95 -7.44
CA GLY A 133 22.41 3.83 -7.94
C GLY A 133 23.78 3.70 -7.23
N GLY A 134 24.69 2.97 -7.88
CA GLY A 134 26.10 2.87 -7.45
C GLY A 134 26.28 2.25 -6.06
N TRP A 135 27.16 2.86 -5.26
CA TRP A 135 27.50 2.35 -3.92
C TRP A 135 26.33 2.47 -2.93
N LEU A 136 25.50 3.52 -3.04
CA LEU A 136 24.35 3.71 -2.15
C LEU A 136 23.33 2.59 -2.34
N ASP A 137 23.05 2.26 -3.60
CA ASP A 137 22.21 1.12 -3.96
C ASP A 137 22.77 -0.19 -3.37
N ALA A 138 24.07 -0.44 -3.56
CA ALA A 138 24.73 -1.62 -3.03
C ALA A 138 24.57 -1.72 -1.50
N ILE A 139 24.86 -0.67 -0.74
CA ILE A 139 24.77 -0.71 0.73
C ILE A 139 23.34 -0.89 1.21
N LEU A 140 22.39 -0.09 0.70
CA LEU A 140 20.99 -0.18 1.12
C LEU A 140 20.40 -1.55 0.81
N MET A 141 20.81 -2.14 -0.31
CA MET A 141 20.32 -3.45 -0.72
C MET A 141 21.02 -4.58 0.01
N ARG A 142 22.29 -4.43 0.41
CA ARG A 142 22.94 -5.35 1.35
C ARG A 142 22.18 -5.37 2.69
N VAL A 143 21.81 -4.21 3.25
CA VAL A 143 20.99 -4.17 4.48
C VAL A 143 19.65 -4.87 4.26
N THR A 144 18.97 -4.56 3.16
CA THR A 144 17.71 -5.20 2.77
C THR A 144 17.85 -6.73 2.65
N ASP A 145 18.95 -7.20 2.06
CA ASP A 145 19.26 -8.61 1.86
C ASP A 145 19.49 -9.34 3.19
N VAL A 146 20.10 -8.68 4.19
CA VAL A 146 20.28 -9.26 5.54
C VAL A 146 18.93 -9.54 6.19
N PHE A 147 17.99 -8.60 6.12
CA PHE A 147 16.65 -8.79 6.70
C PHE A 147 15.89 -9.93 6.01
N LEU A 148 15.98 -10.01 4.68
CA LEU A 148 15.30 -11.03 3.88
C LEU A 148 15.94 -12.43 4.00
N ALA A 149 17.17 -12.53 4.49
CA ALA A 149 17.82 -13.80 4.75
C ALA A 149 17.20 -14.54 5.96
N PHE A 150 16.59 -13.79 6.89
CA PHE A 150 15.88 -14.39 8.01
C PHE A 150 14.43 -14.69 7.65
N PRO A 151 13.87 -15.84 8.07
CA PRO A 151 12.44 -16.07 7.96
C PRO A 151 11.66 -14.98 8.71
N ALA A 152 10.82 -14.23 8.00
CA ALA A 152 10.15 -13.03 8.53
C ALA A 152 9.33 -13.33 9.79
N LEU A 153 8.68 -14.49 9.84
CA LEU A 153 7.91 -14.94 11.00
C LEU A 153 8.81 -15.15 12.24
N LEU A 154 9.98 -15.77 12.06
CA LEU A 154 10.91 -16.02 13.17
C LEU A 154 11.44 -14.70 13.72
N LEU A 155 11.82 -13.77 12.84
CA LEU A 155 12.30 -12.46 13.24
C LEU A 155 11.21 -11.65 13.96
N ALA A 156 9.97 -11.69 13.45
CA ALA A 156 8.84 -11.00 14.07
C ALA A 156 8.52 -11.56 15.47
N VAL A 157 8.48 -12.89 15.64
CA VAL A 157 8.24 -13.52 16.94
C VAL A 157 9.38 -13.25 17.92
N ALA A 158 10.64 -13.30 17.47
CA ALA A 158 11.80 -12.99 18.32
C ALA A 158 11.74 -11.55 18.83
N LEU A 159 11.45 -10.58 17.95
CA LEU A 159 11.27 -9.18 18.35
C LEU A 159 10.07 -9.03 19.29
N ALA A 160 8.92 -9.61 18.96
CA ALA A 160 7.74 -9.55 19.81
C ALA A 160 7.97 -10.13 21.21
N ALA A 161 8.81 -11.16 21.34
CA ALA A 161 9.19 -11.75 22.63
C ALA A 161 10.16 -10.88 23.45
N MET A 162 10.98 -10.06 22.79
CA MET A 162 11.86 -9.08 23.44
C MET A 162 11.10 -7.84 23.92
N LEU A 163 9.97 -7.52 23.28
CA LEU A 163 9.11 -6.41 23.64
C LEU A 163 8.06 -6.87 24.68
N SER A 164 7.50 -5.93 25.43
CA SER A 164 6.40 -6.24 26.36
C SER A 164 5.15 -6.71 25.62
N ALA A 165 4.37 -7.60 26.24
CA ALA A 165 3.14 -8.12 25.65
C ALA A 165 2.14 -6.99 25.33
N SER A 166 2.00 -6.67 24.05
CA SER A 166 1.10 -5.64 23.54
C SER A 166 0.85 -5.86 22.05
N ALA A 167 -0.40 -5.65 21.62
CA ALA A 167 -0.77 -5.67 20.21
C ALA A 167 0.03 -4.65 19.39
N VAL A 168 0.37 -3.50 19.98
CA VAL A 168 1.19 -2.46 19.34
C VAL A 168 2.63 -2.93 19.13
N ASN A 169 3.21 -3.60 20.13
CA ASN A 169 4.59 -4.10 20.04
C ASN A 169 4.71 -5.23 19.02
N ALA A 170 3.71 -6.12 18.95
CA ALA A 170 3.62 -7.13 17.91
C ALA A 170 3.51 -6.47 16.51
N ALA A 171 2.68 -5.44 16.36
CA ALA A 171 2.56 -4.69 15.11
C ALA A 171 3.89 -4.04 14.69
N LEU A 172 4.61 -3.41 15.62
CA LEU A 172 5.91 -2.80 15.35
C LEU A 172 6.96 -3.85 14.93
N ALA A 173 6.96 -5.02 15.58
CA ALA A 173 7.82 -6.13 15.19
C ALA A 173 7.55 -6.57 13.74
N ILE A 174 6.28 -6.71 13.35
CA ILE A 174 5.91 -7.05 11.97
C ILE A 174 6.32 -5.94 10.99
N ALA A 175 6.05 -4.67 11.32
CA ALA A 175 6.40 -3.54 10.45
C ALA A 175 7.91 -3.46 10.17
N PHE A 176 8.72 -3.78 11.19
CA PHE A 176 10.18 -3.82 11.10
C PHE A 176 10.71 -4.95 10.22
N THR A 177 9.97 -6.05 10.07
CA THR A 177 10.37 -7.16 9.20
C THR A 177 9.83 -7.04 7.77
N TRP A 178 8.77 -6.27 7.55
CA TRP A 178 8.06 -6.23 6.25
C TRP A 178 8.58 -5.19 5.24
N TRP A 179 9.20 -4.10 5.71
CA TRP A 179 9.72 -3.02 4.84
C TRP A 179 10.66 -3.45 3.69
N PRO A 180 11.50 -4.52 3.80
CA PRO A 180 12.45 -4.89 2.75
C PRO A 180 11.78 -5.24 1.41
N TRP A 181 10.58 -5.82 1.45
CA TRP A 181 9.81 -6.14 0.24
C TRP A 181 9.38 -4.89 -0.52
N TYR A 182 8.85 -3.89 0.20
CA TYR A 182 8.52 -2.60 -0.39
C TYR A 182 9.77 -1.85 -0.89
N ALA A 183 10.91 -1.99 -0.21
CA ALA A 183 12.17 -1.41 -0.66
C ALA A 183 12.63 -1.98 -2.00
N ARG A 184 12.60 -3.31 -2.17
CA ARG A 184 12.95 -3.94 -3.45
C ARG A 184 12.01 -3.54 -4.58
N LEU A 185 10.70 -3.51 -4.30
CA LEU A 185 9.70 -3.09 -5.28
C LEU A 185 9.93 -1.64 -5.71
N ALA A 186 10.06 -0.71 -4.76
CA ALA A 186 10.32 0.70 -5.02
C ALA A 186 11.66 0.93 -5.74
N ARG A 187 12.72 0.19 -5.39
CA ARG A 187 14.00 0.21 -6.12
C ARG A 187 13.83 -0.18 -7.57
N GLY A 188 13.10 -1.28 -7.84
CA GLY A 188 12.84 -1.75 -9.20
C GLY A 188 12.13 -0.70 -10.04
N GLN A 189 11.11 -0.06 -9.47
CA GLN A 189 10.37 1.04 -10.13
C GLN A 189 11.27 2.26 -10.38
N ALA A 190 12.03 2.70 -9.37
CA ALA A 190 12.94 3.85 -9.50
C ALA A 190 14.04 3.61 -10.54
N ALA A 191 14.66 2.43 -10.54
CA ALA A 191 15.71 2.07 -11.48
C ALA A 191 15.17 1.88 -12.92
N SER A 192 13.92 1.44 -13.07
CA SER A 192 13.23 1.38 -14.36
C SER A 192 13.00 2.80 -14.91
N ILE A 193 12.44 3.68 -14.09
CA ILE A 193 12.13 5.06 -14.49
C ILE A 193 13.40 5.86 -14.77
N ARG A 194 14.45 5.70 -13.97
CA ARG A 194 15.73 6.39 -14.19
C ARG A 194 16.34 6.09 -15.56
N ARG A 195 16.06 4.90 -16.11
CA ARG A 195 16.52 4.49 -17.45
C ARG A 195 15.64 5.02 -18.60
N GLN A 196 14.54 5.70 -18.30
CA GLN A 196 13.65 6.26 -19.32
C GLN A 196 14.18 7.65 -19.74
N GLY A 197 14.28 7.90 -21.04
CA GLY A 197 14.93 9.10 -21.59
C GLY A 197 14.33 10.45 -21.17
N TYR A 198 13.12 10.47 -20.60
CA TYR A 198 12.55 11.71 -20.05
C TYR A 198 13.24 12.18 -18.77
N ALA A 199 13.86 11.29 -17.99
CA ALA A 199 14.57 11.67 -16.78
C ALA A 199 15.80 12.52 -17.14
N ASP A 200 16.55 12.06 -18.14
CA ASP A 200 17.70 12.79 -18.67
C ASP A 200 17.27 14.08 -19.37
N ALA A 201 16.21 14.05 -20.18
CA ALA A 201 15.67 15.25 -20.82
C ALA A 201 15.24 16.31 -19.78
N ALA A 202 14.58 15.91 -18.69
CA ALA A 202 14.18 16.83 -17.63
C ALA A 202 15.39 17.48 -16.93
N ILE A 203 16.47 16.72 -16.71
CA ILE A 203 17.72 17.25 -16.12
C ILE A 203 18.37 18.26 -17.07
N VAL A 204 18.44 17.97 -18.37
CA VAL A 204 18.96 18.89 -19.40
C VAL A 204 18.15 20.19 -19.45
N LEU A 205 16.83 20.10 -19.24
CA LEU A 205 15.93 21.25 -19.13
C LEU A 205 16.01 21.98 -17.77
N GLY A 206 16.96 21.63 -16.90
CA GLY A 206 17.22 22.31 -15.63
C GLY A 206 16.42 21.78 -14.43
N ALA A 207 15.75 20.62 -14.54
CA ALA A 207 15.06 20.03 -13.40
C ALA A 207 16.06 19.50 -12.36
N GLY A 208 15.95 19.97 -11.13
CA GLY A 208 16.73 19.45 -10.00
C GLY A 208 16.36 18.00 -9.65
N ARG A 209 17.33 17.24 -9.14
CA ARG A 209 17.18 15.82 -8.75
C ARG A 209 16.01 15.59 -7.77
N ALA A 210 15.84 16.46 -6.78
CA ALA A 210 14.73 16.36 -5.82
C ALA A 210 13.35 16.55 -6.49
N ARG A 211 13.26 17.46 -7.48
CA ARG A 211 12.03 17.68 -8.25
C ARG A 211 11.68 16.45 -9.08
N LEU A 212 12.69 15.84 -9.71
CA LEU A 212 12.50 14.60 -10.47
C LEU A 212 12.01 13.46 -9.56
N LEU A 213 12.61 13.33 -8.37
CA LEU A 213 12.25 12.30 -7.40
C LEU A 213 10.81 12.47 -6.88
N ILE A 214 10.44 13.65 -6.39
CA ILE A 214 9.14 13.89 -5.75
C ILE A 214 8.00 13.99 -6.78
N ARG A 215 8.23 14.62 -7.94
CA ARG A 215 7.16 14.93 -8.89
C ARG A 215 6.97 13.86 -9.96
N HIS A 216 7.98 13.03 -10.21
CA HIS A 216 7.91 11.99 -11.24
C HIS A 216 8.12 10.59 -10.67
N LEU A 217 9.18 10.35 -9.90
CA LEU A 217 9.50 9.00 -9.43
C LEU A 217 8.51 8.50 -8.35
N LEU A 218 8.31 9.32 -7.32
CA LEU A 218 7.50 8.98 -6.15
C LEU A 218 6.03 8.64 -6.53
N PRO A 219 5.31 9.45 -7.33
CA PRO A 219 3.93 9.13 -7.71
C PRO A 219 3.83 7.84 -8.54
N ASN A 220 4.77 7.61 -9.45
CA ASN A 220 4.79 6.40 -10.26
C ASN A 220 5.09 5.15 -9.43
N ALA A 221 6.14 5.19 -8.58
CA ALA A 221 6.49 4.07 -7.72
C ALA A 221 5.41 3.78 -6.66
N SER A 222 4.76 4.82 -6.13
CA SER A 222 3.68 4.66 -5.15
C SER A 222 2.50 3.85 -5.68
N THR A 223 2.21 3.93 -6.99
CA THR A 223 1.12 3.16 -7.61
C THR A 223 1.36 1.66 -7.48
N ALA A 224 2.58 1.19 -7.79
CA ALA A 224 2.94 -0.22 -7.64
C ALA A 224 2.94 -0.66 -6.18
N VAL A 225 3.41 0.20 -5.27
CA VAL A 225 3.41 -0.06 -3.82
C VAL A 225 1.98 -0.17 -3.28
N PHE A 226 1.05 0.70 -3.69
CA PHE A 226 -0.36 0.62 -3.25
C PHE A 226 -1.05 -0.66 -3.72
N VAL A 227 -0.74 -1.12 -4.94
CA VAL A 227 -1.22 -2.43 -5.41
C VAL A 227 -0.67 -3.54 -4.52
N GLN A 228 0.62 -3.54 -4.22
CA GLN A 228 1.22 -4.54 -3.33
C GLN A 228 0.63 -4.47 -1.92
N MET A 229 0.45 -3.28 -1.35
CA MET A 229 -0.18 -3.09 -0.04
C MET A 229 -1.61 -3.66 -0.02
N SER A 230 -2.34 -3.57 -1.13
CA SER A 230 -3.70 -4.12 -1.23
C SER A 230 -3.71 -5.65 -1.32
N LEU A 231 -2.60 -6.27 -1.74
CA LEU A 231 -2.44 -7.73 -1.75
C LEU A 231 -1.98 -8.27 -0.40
N ASP A 232 -1.26 -7.46 0.37
CA ASP A 232 -0.73 -7.82 1.69
C ASP A 232 -1.73 -7.54 2.83
N ALA A 233 -2.79 -6.77 2.57
CA ALA A 233 -3.85 -6.40 3.52
C ALA A 233 -4.94 -7.47 3.61
#